data_AF-A0A499VUN7-F1
#
_entry.id   AF-A0A499VUN7-F1
#
_cell.length_a   1.000
_cell.length_b   1.000
_cell.length_c   1.000
_cell.angle_alpha   90.00
_cell.angle_beta   90.00
_cell.angle_gamma   90.00
#
_symmetry.space_group_name_H-M   'P 1'
#
loop_
_entity.id
_entity.type
_entity.pdbx_description
1 polymer ?
#
loop_
_entity_poly.entity_id
_entity_poly.type
_entity_poly.pdbx_seq_one_letter_code
_entity_poly.pdbx_strand_id
1 'polypeptide(L)'
;MRDGREYDPLLLVGNLPFLAVALFVAGLSIAPTMITTMSLIEQHVPRAKLTEGMTWVSTGLAVGIALGSSVSGWVIDAAGARAGYGVPAVSGAVAVAVGFLGYRRLSRPAPQRGGSHEHHSEREERHVA
;
A
#
# COMPACT_ATOMS: atom_id res chain seq x y z
N MET A 1 8.87 -41.45 31.43
CA MET A 1 8.40 -41.99 30.13
C MET A 1 7.76 -40.82 29.40
N ARG A 2 8.41 -40.31 28.36
CA ARG A 2 7.92 -39.19 27.53
C ARG A 2 6.88 -39.76 26.56
N ASP A 3 5.69 -39.19 26.51
CA ASP A 3 4.89 -39.19 25.29
C ASP A 3 4.55 -37.74 24.97
N GLY A 4 5.55 -37.05 24.41
CA GLY A 4 5.34 -35.81 23.69
C GLY A 4 4.77 -36.14 22.31
N ARG A 5 3.47 -36.42 22.24
CA ARG A 5 2.72 -36.58 20.97
C ARG A 5 1.37 -35.85 21.00
N GLU A 6 1.34 -34.67 21.60
CA GLU A 6 0.17 -33.77 21.56
C GLU A 6 0.25 -32.71 20.44
N TYR A 7 1.31 -32.72 19.61
CA TYR A 7 1.47 -31.75 18.50
C TYR A 7 0.89 -32.22 17.15
N ASP A 8 0.32 -33.43 17.08
CA ASP A 8 -0.20 -34.00 15.84
C ASP A 8 -1.52 -33.40 15.27
N PRO A 9 -2.25 -32.46 15.91
CA PRO A 9 -3.32 -31.74 15.20
C PRO A 9 -2.82 -30.68 14.21
N LEU A 10 -1.59 -30.14 14.39
CA LEU A 10 -1.10 -29.01 13.59
C LEU A 10 -0.57 -29.39 12.21
N LEU A 11 -0.13 -30.64 12.02
CA LEU A 11 0.31 -31.15 10.72
C LEU A 11 -0.88 -31.55 9.82
N LEU A 12 -2.10 -31.60 10.35
CA LEU A 12 -3.31 -32.03 9.63
C LEU A 12 -3.90 -30.95 8.70
N VAL A 13 -3.39 -29.71 8.76
CA VAL A 13 -3.64 -28.69 7.73
C VAL A 13 -2.40 -28.61 6.85
N GLY A 14 -2.39 -29.35 5.73
CA GLY A 14 -1.25 -29.49 4.81
C GLY A 14 -0.71 -28.22 4.14
N ASN A 15 -1.04 -27.03 4.65
CA ASN A 15 -0.65 -25.73 4.11
C ASN A 15 0.02 -24.79 5.13
N LEU A 16 0.32 -25.25 6.35
CA LEU A 16 0.95 -24.43 7.40
C LEU A 16 2.33 -23.87 7.02
N PRO A 17 3.30 -24.67 6.50
CA PRO A 17 4.58 -24.12 6.06
C PRO A 17 4.44 -23.16 4.86
N PHE A 18 3.49 -23.43 3.95
CA PHE A 18 3.19 -22.52 2.85
C PHE A 18 2.63 -21.18 3.35
N LEU A 19 1.71 -21.20 4.33
CA LEU A 19 1.20 -19.99 4.97
C LEU A 19 2.33 -19.23 5.67
N ALA A 20 3.23 -19.93 6.36
CA ALA A 20 4.38 -19.32 7.01
C ALA A 20 5.31 -18.62 6.00
N VAL A 21 5.62 -19.27 4.88
CA VAL A 21 6.43 -18.68 3.80
C VAL A 21 5.69 -17.49 3.16
N ALA A 22 4.39 -17.61 2.90
CA ALA A 22 3.59 -16.52 2.34
C ALA A 22 3.56 -15.30 3.26
N LEU A 23 3.35 -15.50 4.57
CA LEU A 23 3.38 -14.44 5.58
C LEU A 23 4.78 -13.84 5.72
N PHE A 24 5.82 -14.65 5.64
CA PHE A 24 7.21 -14.19 5.65
C PHE A 24 7.52 -13.27 4.46
N VAL A 25 7.17 -13.70 3.24
CA VAL A 25 7.36 -12.90 2.02
C VAL A 25 6.52 -11.63 2.04
N ALA A 26 5.28 -11.71 2.56
CA ALA A 26 4.44 -10.54 2.77
C ALA A 26 5.12 -9.55 3.73
N GLY A 27 5.62 -10.03 4.88
CA GLY A 27 6.38 -9.23 5.84
C GLY A 27 7.60 -8.53 5.21
N LEU A 28 8.40 -9.28 4.46
CA LEU A 28 9.59 -8.76 3.77
C LEU A 28 9.23 -7.65 2.77
N SER A 29 8.07 -7.76 2.12
CA SER A 29 7.61 -6.79 1.10
C SER A 29 6.95 -5.55 1.71
N ILE A 30 6.39 -5.64 2.92
CA ILE A 30 5.72 -4.51 3.58
C ILE A 30 6.70 -3.37 3.88
N ALA A 31 7.91 -3.69 4.36
CA ALA A 31 8.93 -2.70 4.70
C ALA A 31 9.33 -1.79 3.51
N PRO A 32 9.79 -2.31 2.35
CA PRO A 32 10.12 -1.47 1.19
C PRO A 32 8.89 -0.73 0.66
N THR A 33 7.71 -1.34 0.71
CA THR A 33 6.45 -0.70 0.28
C THR A 33 6.14 0.54 1.12
N MET A 34 6.25 0.45 2.45
CA MET A 34 6.02 1.60 3.32
C MET A 34 7.04 2.72 3.10
N ILE A 35 8.32 2.36 2.93
CA ILE A 35 9.38 3.35 2.65
C ILE A 35 9.07 4.10 1.36
N THR A 36 8.81 3.39 0.26
CA THR A 36 8.46 4.00 -1.03
C THR A 36 7.21 4.86 -0.92
N THR A 37 6.17 4.39 -0.22
CA THR A 37 4.91 5.13 -0.05
C THR A 37 5.17 6.46 0.67
N MET A 38 5.90 6.43 1.79
CA MET A 38 6.20 7.63 2.55
C MET A 38 7.05 8.62 1.74
N SER A 39 8.10 8.14 1.07
CA SER A 39 8.92 8.98 0.18
C SER A 39 8.10 9.59 -0.96
N LEU A 40 7.12 8.87 -1.50
CA LEU A 40 6.28 9.37 -2.58
C LEU A 40 5.38 10.53 -2.11
N ILE A 41 4.80 10.41 -0.92
CA ILE A 41 3.98 11.45 -0.28
C ILE A 41 4.83 12.71 -0.08
N GLU A 42 6.03 12.56 0.50
CA GLU A 42 6.94 13.68 0.74
C GLU A 42 7.35 14.41 -0.55
N GLN A 43 7.50 13.68 -1.65
CA GLN A 43 7.89 14.25 -2.95
C GLN A 43 6.73 14.93 -3.70
N HIS A 44 5.50 14.43 -3.57
CA HIS A 44 4.36 14.89 -4.38
C HIS A 44 3.39 15.81 -3.65
N VAL A 45 3.36 15.78 -2.31
CA VAL A 45 2.45 16.62 -1.52
C VAL A 45 3.17 17.91 -1.11
N PRO A 46 2.61 19.11 -1.40
CA PRO A 46 3.18 20.37 -0.93
C PRO A 46 3.39 20.35 0.58
N ARG A 47 4.50 20.90 1.08
CA ARG A 47 4.88 20.84 2.51
C ARG A 47 3.75 21.27 3.46
N ALA A 48 2.93 22.23 3.06
CA ALA A 48 1.79 22.72 3.83
C ALA A 48 0.66 21.69 4.04
N LYS A 49 0.63 20.59 3.27
CA LYS A 49 -0.43 19.57 3.29
C LYS A 49 0.07 18.15 3.58
N LEU A 50 1.33 17.98 4.00
CA LEU A 50 1.91 16.67 4.25
C LEU A 50 1.14 15.88 5.32
N THR A 51 0.72 16.55 6.40
CA THR A 51 -0.08 15.92 7.46
C THR A 51 -1.40 15.39 6.93
N GLU A 52 -2.09 16.17 6.10
CA GLU A 52 -3.34 15.77 5.47
C GLU A 52 -3.11 14.58 4.53
N GLY A 53 -2.04 14.60 3.73
CA GLY A 53 -1.64 13.50 2.86
C GLY A 53 -1.36 12.19 3.61
N MET A 54 -0.61 12.28 4.72
CA MET A 54 -0.33 11.12 5.59
C MET A 54 -1.61 10.55 6.21
N THR A 55 -2.52 11.43 6.66
CA THR A 55 -3.82 11.00 7.21
C THR A 55 -4.65 10.27 6.15
N TRP A 56 -4.78 10.82 4.94
CA TRP A 56 -5.53 10.17 3.85
C TRP A 56 -4.97 8.79 3.49
N VAL A 57 -3.65 8.62 3.50
CA VAL A 57 -2.99 7.33 3.24
C VAL A 57 -3.33 6.31 4.34
N SER A 58 -3.26 6.71 5.60
CA SER A 58 -3.62 5.84 6.73
C SER A 58 -5.10 5.45 6.69
N THR A 59 -6.00 6.40 6.40
CA THR A 59 -7.44 6.12 6.25
C THR A 59 -7.71 5.17 5.09
N GLY A 60 -7.08 5.41 3.93
CA GLY A 60 -7.20 4.53 2.76
C GLY A 60 -6.74 3.10 3.06
N LEU A 61 -5.62 2.94 3.79
CA LEU A 61 -5.12 1.64 4.24
C LEU A 61 -6.14 0.93 5.14
N ALA A 62 -6.70 1.62 6.13
CA ALA A 62 -7.70 1.06 7.03
C ALA A 62 -8.95 0.59 6.29
N VAL A 63 -9.46 1.40 5.35
CA VAL A 63 -10.59 1.04 4.48
C VAL A 63 -10.27 -0.20 3.65
N GLY A 64 -9.07 -0.28 3.07
CA GLY A 64 -8.61 -1.44 2.32
C GLY A 64 -8.60 -2.72 3.15
N ILE A 65 -8.07 -2.66 4.38
CA ILE A 65 -8.05 -3.79 5.31
C ILE A 65 -9.47 -4.25 5.65
N ALA A 66 -10.38 -3.31 5.93
CA ALA A 66 -11.76 -3.61 6.26
C ALA A 66 -12.50 -4.31 5.10
N LEU A 67 -12.38 -3.77 3.88
CA LEU A 67 -12.98 -4.36 2.69
C LEU A 67 -12.37 -5.74 2.39
N GLY A 68 -11.05 -5.87 2.48
CA GLY A 68 -10.36 -7.15 2.28
C GLY A 68 -10.79 -8.22 3.27
N SER A 69 -10.96 -7.84 4.54
CA SER A 69 -11.43 -8.74 5.61
C SER A 69 -12.88 -9.16 5.38
N SER A 70 -13.74 -8.24 4.97
CA SER A 70 -15.15 -8.50 4.67
C SER A 70 -15.31 -9.46 3.49
N VAL A 71 -14.61 -9.21 2.37
CA VAL A 71 -14.63 -10.09 1.20
C VAL A 71 -14.04 -11.46 1.52
N SER A 72 -12.93 -11.52 2.28
CA SER A 72 -12.32 -12.79 2.67
C SER A 72 -13.24 -13.62 3.54
N GLY A 73 -13.89 -13.01 4.53
CA GLY A 73 -14.89 -13.68 5.37
C GLY A 73 -16.05 -14.23 4.55
N TRP A 74 -16.63 -13.40 3.67
CA TRP A 74 -17.73 -13.82 2.81
C TRP A 74 -17.36 -15.00 1.89
N VAL A 75 -16.16 -15.00 1.30
CA VAL A 75 -15.68 -16.11 0.45
C VAL A 75 -15.45 -17.39 1.27
N ILE A 76 -14.89 -17.28 2.48
CA ILE A 76 -14.68 -18.43 3.36
C ILE A 76 -16.02 -19.02 3.78
N ASP A 77 -17.00 -18.18 4.13
CA ASP A 77 -18.35 -18.60 4.53
C ASP A 77 -19.10 -19.29 3.36
N ALA A 78 -18.97 -18.78 2.14
CA ALA A 78 -19.71 -19.29 0.98
C ALA A 78 -19.07 -20.52 0.31
N ALA A 79 -17.73 -20.61 0.25
CA ALA A 79 -17.01 -21.61 -0.54
C ALA A 79 -16.06 -22.51 0.29
N GLY A 80 -16.03 -22.31 1.61
CA GLY A 80 -15.20 -23.07 2.54
C GLY A 80 -13.74 -22.63 2.59
N ALA A 81 -13.04 -23.03 3.66
CA ALA A 81 -11.67 -22.58 3.98
C ALA A 81 -10.64 -22.82 2.86
N ARG A 82 -10.83 -23.83 2.01
CA ARG A 82 -9.91 -24.13 0.88
C ARG A 82 -10.01 -23.10 -0.25
N ALA A 83 -11.21 -22.57 -0.51
CA ALA A 83 -11.42 -21.51 -1.49
C ALA A 83 -10.89 -20.15 -0.99
N GLY A 84 -10.80 -19.98 0.34
CA GLY A 84 -10.21 -18.80 0.98
C GLY A 84 -8.76 -18.50 0.56
N TYR A 85 -7.98 -19.52 0.15
CA TYR A 85 -6.61 -19.32 -0.37
C TYR A 85 -6.57 -18.59 -1.72
N GLY A 86 -7.65 -18.60 -2.50
CA GLY A 86 -7.73 -17.86 -3.76
C GLY A 86 -7.87 -16.35 -3.57
N VAL A 87 -8.43 -15.92 -2.43
CA VAL A 87 -8.68 -14.51 -2.13
C VAL A 87 -7.40 -13.66 -2.10
N PRO A 88 -6.32 -14.03 -1.37
CA PRO A 88 -5.08 -13.26 -1.39
C PRO A 88 -4.39 -13.26 -2.77
N ALA A 89 -4.54 -14.33 -3.57
CA ALA A 89 -3.99 -14.35 -4.94
C ALA A 89 -4.68 -13.33 -5.85
N VAL A 90 -6.02 -13.27 -5.81
CA VAL A 90 -6.80 -12.27 -6.58
C VAL A 90 -6.52 -10.86 -6.07
N SER A 91 -6.51 -10.65 -4.76
CA SER A 91 -6.16 -9.35 -4.17
C SER A 91 -4.76 -8.90 -4.54
N GLY A 92 -3.78 -9.80 -4.56
CA GLY A 92 -2.41 -9.52 -5.02
C GLY A 92 -2.37 -9.09 -6.48
N ALA A 93 -3.10 -9.78 -7.36
CA ALA A 93 -3.21 -9.40 -8.77
C ALA A 93 -3.85 -8.01 -8.96
N VAL A 94 -4.91 -7.72 -8.20
CA VAL A 94 -5.56 -6.39 -8.21
C VAL A 94 -4.60 -5.31 -7.70
N ALA A 95 -3.87 -5.57 -6.62
CA ALA A 95 -2.88 -4.64 -6.08
C ALA A 95 -1.77 -4.32 -7.09
N VAL A 96 -1.26 -5.32 -7.80
CA VAL A 96 -0.29 -5.13 -8.89
C VAL A 96 -0.88 -4.27 -10.01
N ALA A 97 -2.12 -4.53 -10.43
CA ALA A 97 -2.78 -3.76 -11.46
C ALA A 97 -3.00 -2.29 -11.06
N VAL A 98 -3.46 -2.06 -9.83
CA VAL A 98 -3.65 -0.70 -9.27
C VAL A 98 -2.31 0.01 -9.14
N GLY A 99 -1.28 -0.66 -8.63
CA GLY A 99 0.08 -0.14 -8.53
C GLY A 99 0.60 0.29 -9.90
N PHE A 100 0.51 -0.59 -10.91
CA PHE A 100 0.95 -0.29 -12.27
C PHE A 100 0.20 0.90 -12.90
N LEU A 101 -1.11 0.99 -12.68
CA LEU A 101 -1.92 2.10 -13.16
C LEU A 101 -1.61 3.42 -12.42
N GLY A 102 -1.36 3.33 -11.11
CA GLY A 102 -0.92 4.43 -10.26
C GLY A 102 0.45 4.96 -10.68
N TYR A 103 1.44 4.07 -10.89
CA TYR A 103 2.75 4.42 -11.43
C TYR A 103 2.61 5.14 -12.78
N ARG A 104 1.80 4.64 -13.73
CA ARG A 104 1.56 5.35 -15.00
C ARG A 104 0.95 6.74 -14.83
N ARG A 105 0.15 6.96 -13.79
CA ARG A 105 -0.53 8.25 -13.54
C ARG A 105 0.38 9.25 -12.83
N LEU A 106 1.22 8.77 -11.91
CA LEU A 106 2.20 9.56 -11.15
C LEU A 106 3.45 9.87 -11.99
N SER A 107 3.82 9.00 -12.92
CA SER A 107 4.88 9.25 -13.91
C SER A 107 4.50 10.26 -14.99
N ARG A 108 3.29 10.82 -15.00
CA ARG A 108 2.99 12.02 -15.80
C ARG A 108 3.46 13.21 -14.98
N PRO A 109 4.56 13.89 -15.37
CA PRO A 109 5.01 15.08 -14.68
C PRO A 109 3.84 16.07 -14.62
N ALA A 110 3.55 16.59 -13.42
CA ALA A 110 2.69 17.76 -13.31
C ALA A 110 3.27 18.83 -14.26
N PRO A 111 2.49 19.40 -15.20
CA PRO A 111 2.96 20.50 -16.00
C PRO A 111 3.46 21.55 -15.03
N GLN A 112 4.76 21.82 -15.03
CA GLN A 112 5.33 22.99 -14.39
C GLN A 112 4.54 24.17 -14.92
N ARG A 113 3.57 24.67 -14.14
CA ARG A 113 3.02 26.00 -14.35
C ARG A 113 4.21 26.92 -14.15
N GLY A 114 4.71 27.38 -15.30
CA GLY A 114 5.91 28.16 -15.44
C GLY A 114 5.92 29.41 -14.57
N GLY A 115 7.13 29.96 -14.48
CA GLY A 115 7.49 31.09 -13.65
C GLY A 115 6.47 32.22 -13.63
N SER A 116 6.20 32.69 -12.42
CA SER A 116 5.55 33.97 -12.18
C SER A 116 6.13 34.69 -10.96
N HIS A 117 7.37 34.38 -10.56
CA HIS A 117 8.08 35.07 -9.47
C HIS A 117 9.36 35.80 -9.90
N GLU A 118 9.63 35.95 -11.21
CA GLU A 118 10.79 36.72 -11.72
C GLU A 118 10.41 38.07 -12.37
N HIS A 119 9.19 38.58 -12.21
CA HIS A 119 8.79 39.85 -12.83
C HIS A 119 8.25 40.93 -11.89
N HIS A 120 8.24 40.69 -10.57
CA HIS A 120 7.82 41.72 -9.62
C HIS A 120 8.98 42.50 -8.98
N SER A 121 10.19 41.94 -8.90
CA SER A 121 11.35 42.63 -8.32
C SER A 121 12.01 43.63 -9.28
N GLU A 122 12.06 43.32 -10.58
CA GLU A 122 12.81 44.16 -11.54
C GLU A 122 12.06 45.45 -11.95
N ARG A 123 10.74 45.51 -11.73
CA ARG A 123 9.92 46.70 -12.04
C ARG A 123 9.91 47.72 -10.89
N GLU A 124 10.21 47.30 -9.66
CA GLU A 124 10.39 48.20 -8.51
C GLU A 124 11.76 48.89 -8.54
N GLU A 125 12.84 48.21 -8.94
CA GLU A 125 14.18 48.81 -8.96
C GLU A 125 14.37 49.88 -10.05
N ARG A 126 13.68 49.78 -11.19
CA ARG A 126 13.75 50.80 -12.27
C ARG A 126 13.02 52.11 -11.97
N HIS A 127 12.22 52.18 -10.90
CA HIS A 127 11.51 53.40 -10.52
C HIS A 127 12.22 54.22 -9.43
N VAL A 128 13.40 53.76 -8.96
CA VAL A 128 14.14 54.36 -7.83
C VAL A 128 15.51 54.92 -8.25
N ALA A 129 15.88 54.79 -9.54
CA ALA A 129 17.11 55.35 -10.13
C ALA A 129 16.78 56.50 -11.09
#